data_AF-A0A841F070-F1
#
_entry.id   AF-A0A841F070-F1
#
_cell.length_a   1.000
_cell.length_b   1.000
_cell.length_c   1.000
_cell.angle_alpha   90.00
_cell.angle_beta   90.00
_cell.angle_gamma   90.00
#
_symmetry.space_group_name_H-M   'P 1'
#
loop_
_entity.id
_entity.type
_entity.pdbx_description
1 polymer ?
#
loop_
_entity_poly.entity_id
_entity_poly.type
_entity_poly.pdbx_seq_one_letter_code
_entity_poly.pdbx_strand_id
1 'polypeptide(L)' 'MLLVHPGWVQIYMRGKLDASADLTPDASAQHIAALIDQHEQFKGEQARICRLQGEMLPW' A
#
# COMPACT_ATOMS: atom_id res chain seq x y z
N MET A 1 -2.37 9.05 11.86
CA MET A 1 -1.13 8.57 11.21
C MET A 1 -1.52 7.49 10.20
N LEU A 2 -1.08 7.60 8.94
CA LEU A 2 -1.43 6.65 7.88
C LEU A 2 -0.33 5.60 7.73
N LEU A 3 -0.69 4.32 7.74
CA LEU A 3 0.21 3.21 7.42
C LEU A 3 -0.28 2.56 6.13
N VAL A 4 0.59 2.42 5.13
CA VAL A 4 0.22 1.88 3.82
C VAL A 4 0.90 0.54 3.60
N HIS A 5 0.09 -0.47 3.30
CA HIS A 5 0.62 -1.76 2.87
C HIS A 5 0.74 -1.75 1.33
N PRO A 6 1.94 -1.95 0.75
CA PRO A 6 2.19 -1.82 -0.70
C PRO A 6 1.57 -2.94 -1.56
N GLY A 7 0.86 -3.89 -0.94
CA GLY A 7 0.32 -5.07 -1.61
C GLY A 7 1.40 -6.12 -1.89
N TRP A 8 1.06 -7.12 -2.70
CA TRP A 8 2.03 -8.11 -3.17
C TRP A 8 2.62 -7.61 -4.49
N VAL A 9 3.88 -7.17 -4.44
CA VAL A 9 4.55 -6.46 -5.55
C VAL A 9 5.68 -7.30 -6.13
N GLN A 10 5.88 -7.21 -7.45
CA GLN A 10 6.94 -7.87 -8.20
C GLN A 10 8.31 -7.24 -7.91
N ILE A 11 8.85 -7.51 -6.72
CA ILE A 11 10.13 -6.97 -6.23
C ILE A 11 11.01 -8.05 -5.61
N TYR A 12 12.27 -7.69 -5.33
CA TYR A 12 13.31 -8.61 -4.83
C TYR A 12 13.33 -8.78 -3.30
N MET A 13 12.21 -8.58 -2.60
CA MET A 13 12.17 -8.61 -1.12
C MET A 13 12.63 -9.94 -0.49
N ARG A 14 12.67 -11.03 -1.25
CA ARG A 14 13.15 -12.35 -0.81
C ARG A 14 14.43 -12.80 -1.52
N GLY A 15 15.25 -11.86 -1.99
CA GLY A 15 16.51 -12.13 -2.70
C GLY A 15 16.34 -12.64 -4.13
N LYS A 16 15.10 -12.80 -4.61
CA LYS A 16 14.74 -13.14 -5.98
C LYS A 16 13.52 -12.32 -6.41
N LEU A 17 13.39 -12.08 -7.71
CA LEU A 17 12.19 -11.43 -8.24
C LEU A 17 10.98 -12.33 -8.00
N ASP A 18 9.99 -11.80 -7.30
CA ASP A 18 8.69 -12.45 -7.18
C ASP A 18 7.80 -12.07 -8.37
N ALA A 19 8.06 -12.66 -9.54
CA ALA A 19 7.26 -12.41 -10.75
C ALA A 19 5.82 -12.91 -10.65
N SER A 20 5.46 -13.69 -9.62
CA SER A 20 4.10 -14.17 -9.38
C SER A 20 3.21 -13.17 -8.66
N ALA A 21 3.77 -12.06 -8.17
CA ALA A 21 3.01 -11.04 -7.48
C ALA A 21 2.05 -10.27 -8.40
N ASP A 22 0.89 -9.89 -7.87
CA ASP A 22 -0.21 -9.30 -8.63
C ASP A 22 0.06 -7.86 -9.10
N LEU A 23 1.01 -7.15 -8.48
CA LEU A 23 1.30 -5.74 -8.78
C LEU A 23 2.70 -5.53 -9.33
N THR A 24 2.81 -4.69 -10.35
CA THR A 24 4.11 -4.12 -10.74
C THR A 24 4.54 -3.03 -9.73
N PRO A 25 5.84 -2.71 -9.65
CA PRO A 25 6.32 -1.63 -8.80
C PRO A 25 5.65 -0.27 -9.08
N ASP A 26 5.49 0.08 -10.36
CA ASP A 26 4.85 1.34 -10.77
C ASP A 26 3.37 1.40 -10.33
N ALA A 27 2.62 0.30 -10.49
CA ALA A 27 1.22 0.26 -10.08
C ALA A 27 1.06 0.41 -8.56
N SER A 28 1.95 -0.21 -7.77
CA SER A 28 1.98 -0.04 -6.32
C SER A 28 2.30 1.41 -5.93
N ALA A 29 3.34 2.00 -6.53
CA ALA A 29 3.75 3.37 -6.26
C ALA A 29 2.65 4.40 -6.59
N GLN A 30 1.96 4.24 -7.72
CA GLN A 30 0.84 5.11 -8.12
C GLN A 30 -0.31 5.05 -7.11
N HIS A 31 -0.67 3.87 -6.62
CA HIS A 31 -1.72 3.73 -5.60
C HIS A 31 -1.31 4.35 -4.27
N ILE A 32 -0.04 4.17 -3.85
CA ILE A 32 0.48 4.81 -2.63
C ILE A 32 0.41 6.34 -2.76
N ALA A 33 0.80 6.90 -3.91
CA ALA A 33 0.70 8.33 -4.16
C ALA A 33 -0.75 8.84 -4.06
N ALA A 34 -1.71 8.12 -4.64
CA ALA A 34 -3.13 8.46 -4.53
C ALA A 34 -3.66 8.44 -3.08
N LEU A 35 -3.21 7.47 -2.26
CA LEU A 35 -3.55 7.41 -0.83
C LEU A 35 -2.93 8.55 -0.03
N ILE A 36 -1.71 8.97 -0.40
CA ILE A 36 -1.06 10.14 0.18
C ILE A 36 -1.85 11.42 -0.17
N ASP A 37 -2.31 11.59 -1.40
CA ASP A 37 -3.13 12.75 -1.77
C ASP A 37 -4.45 12.80 -0.99
N GLN A 38 -4.99 11.63 -0.61
CA GLN A 38 -6.23 11.48 0.16
C GLN A 38 -6.00 11.44 1.68
N HIS A 39 -4.77 11.63 2.17
CA HIS A 39 -4.41 11.38 3.58
C HIS A 39 -5.24 12.18 4.60
N GLU A 40 -5.75 13.35 4.22
CA GLU A 40 -6.63 14.19 5.05
C GLU A 40 -7.90 13.44 5.50
N GLN A 41 -8.43 12.53 4.67
CA GLN A 41 -9.61 11.72 4.98
C GLN A 41 -9.34 10.70 6.10
N PHE A 42 -8.07 10.43 6.39
CA PHE A 42 -7.63 9.46 7.40
C PHE A 42 -7.07 10.15 8.65
N LYS A 43 -7.29 11.47 8.81
CA LYS A 43 -6.96 12.19 10.04
C LYS A 43 -7.87 11.75 11.19
N GLY A 44 -7.25 11.28 12.27
CA GLY A 44 -7.88 10.81 13.50
C GLY A 44 -6.83 10.30 14.48
N GLU A 45 -7.23 10.08 15.74
CA GLU A 45 -6.31 9.66 16.82
C GLU A 45 -5.73 8.24 16.61
N GLN A 46 -6.45 7.39 15.89
CA GLN A 46 -6.02 6.03 15.60
C GLN A 46 -5.33 5.98 14.23
N ALA A 47 -4.20 5.29 14.16
CA ALA A 47 -3.61 4.99 12.87
C ALA A 47 -4.52 4.05 12.05
N ARG A 48 -4.39 4.10 10.73
CA ARG A 48 -5.19 3.32 9.78
C ARG A 48 -4.25 2.57 8.86
N ILE A 49 -4.47 1.27 8.70
CA ILE A 49 -3.78 0.45 7.71
C ILE A 49 -4.66 0.41 6.46
N CYS A 50 -4.19 1.04 5.39
CA CYS A 50 -4.87 1.04 4.10
C CYS A 50 -4.17 0.08 3.15
N ARG A 51 -4.94 -0.84 2.56
CA ARG A 51 -4.53 -1.63 1.40
C ARG A 51 -4.65 -0.78 0.14
N LEU A 52 -3.92 -1.12 -0.92
CA LEU A 52 -4.01 -0.42 -2.19
C LEU A 52 -5.40 -0.49 -2.84
N GLN A 53 -6.21 -1.50 -2.54
CA GLN A 53 -7.62 -1.56 -2.95
C GLN A 53 -8.56 -0.65 -2.12
N GLY A 54 -8.05 0.14 -1.16
CA GLY A 54 -8.87 0.98 -0.28
C GLY A 54 -9.49 0.23 0.92
N GLU A 55 -9.22 -1.06 1.07
CA GLU A 55 -9.67 -1.84 2.23
C GLU A 55 -8.91 -1.39 3.50
N MET A 56 -9.68 -1.12 4.56
CA MET A 56 -9.13 -0.93 5.91
C MET A 56 -8.85 -2.29 6.55
N LEU A 57 -7.61 -2.51 6.99
CA LEU A 57 -7.23 -3.72 7.71
C LEU A 57 -7.37 -3.52 9.23
N PRO A 58 -7.76 -4.57 9.98
CA PRO A 58 -7.67 -4.55 11.44
C PRO A 58 -6.19 -4.45 11.86
N TRP A 59 -5.99 -3.92 13.07
CA TRP A 59 -4.69 -3.90 13.71
C TRP A 59 -4.15 -5.30 14.00
#